data_AF-A0A1B0C713-F1
#
_entry.id   AF-A0A1B0C713-F1
#
_cell.length_a   1.000
_cell.length_b   1.000
_cell.length_c   1.000
_cell.angle_alpha   90.00
_cell.angle_beta   90.00
_cell.angle_gamma   90.00
#
_symmetry.space_group_name_H-M   'P 1'
#
loop_
_entity.id
_entity.type
_entity.pdbx_description
1 polymer ?
#
loop_
_entity_poly.entity_id
_entity_poly.type
_entity_poly.pdbx_seq_one_letter_code
_entity_poly.pdbx_strand_id
1 'polypeptide(L)'
;MINWEANNCKSYCVIKQDLQDAQMICEQIGIKLTILNFSEQYWNNVFKVFLQEYQLGNTPNPDILCNKEIKFKVFLNFACEKMEADYIATGHYVRRIDYNGRSHLFAGVDLNKDQSYFLYQIKHQEISKCIFPVGSFIKPQVRRIASQLNLITANKKDSTGICFIGKRNFKNFIENYLPKNPGSIISIKNEIIGYHQGLMYYTIGQRKGLNINNTYNTSCDPWYVADKDIKNNFLIAVQGKNNLALMAISLIITNPHWIDQIPLNSALKCTIKTRYRQLHTGCLIERPKSNKYLKVILDQPISSVTPGQSAVFYLNNRCLGVNMYIPPLTAISPIDGRYHNYIGSLRSIFSEFGLLKFRLKIEIKWFQALSECPMISELEPLTDIEKKFVKNLIDNFNLKDAERIKEIENKTQHDVKSLEYFLKEKFSLLKSLKKKSEFIHFALKLDLP
;
A
#
# COMPACT_ATOMS: atom_id res chain seq x y z
N MET A 1 -22.80 15.70 -4.64
CA MET A 1 -22.73 14.32 -4.12
C MET A 1 -22.62 14.37 -2.60
N ILE A 2 -23.45 13.61 -1.90
CA ILE A 2 -23.36 13.38 -0.46
C ILE A 2 -22.79 11.97 -0.29
N ASN A 3 -21.55 11.86 0.18
CA ASN A 3 -20.84 10.57 0.25
C ASN A 3 -20.66 10.08 1.70
N TRP A 4 -21.13 10.84 2.68
CA TRP A 4 -20.94 10.52 4.08
C TRP A 4 -22.11 11.05 4.90
N GLU A 5 -22.67 10.19 5.75
CA GLU A 5 -23.73 10.56 6.68
C GLU A 5 -23.13 11.08 7.99
N ALA A 6 -23.55 12.28 8.36
CA ALA A 6 -23.01 12.99 9.51
C ALA A 6 -23.64 12.48 10.81
N ASN A 7 -22.91 11.69 11.59
CA ASN A 7 -23.39 11.20 12.89
C ASN A 7 -23.35 12.26 14.02
N ASN A 8 -22.94 13.51 13.75
CA ASN A 8 -22.95 14.59 14.74
C ASN A 8 -23.26 15.98 14.15
N CYS A 9 -23.76 16.89 15.01
CA CYS A 9 -24.24 18.21 14.63
C CYS A 9 -23.19 19.07 13.89
N LYS A 10 -21.90 18.96 14.24
CA LYS A 10 -20.83 19.73 13.58
C LYS A 10 -20.58 19.29 12.14
N SER A 11 -20.58 17.98 11.84
CA SER A 11 -20.47 17.52 10.44
C SER A 11 -21.70 17.88 9.62
N TYR A 12 -22.89 17.79 10.23
CA TYR A 12 -24.13 18.12 9.56
C TYR A 12 -24.14 19.60 9.11
N CYS A 13 -23.64 20.49 9.96
CA CYS A 13 -23.49 21.91 9.66
C CYS A 13 -22.58 22.18 8.45
N VAL A 14 -21.45 21.45 8.31
CA VAL A 14 -20.53 21.64 7.16
C VAL A 14 -21.15 21.16 5.85
N ILE A 15 -21.79 19.98 5.84
CA ILE A 15 -22.44 19.45 4.63
C ILE A 15 -23.56 20.40 4.18
N LYS A 16 -24.35 20.92 5.13
CA LYS A 16 -25.40 21.89 4.84
C LYS A 16 -24.84 23.18 4.23
N GLN A 17 -23.74 23.70 4.75
CA GLN A 17 -23.09 24.90 4.20
C GLN A 17 -22.52 24.65 2.80
N ASP A 18 -21.83 23.53 2.57
CA ASP A 18 -21.30 23.20 1.24
C ASP A 18 -22.41 23.02 0.20
N LEU A 19 -23.57 22.48 0.61
CA LEU A 19 -24.74 22.37 -0.24
C LEU A 19 -25.36 23.75 -0.56
N GLN A 20 -25.48 24.63 0.44
CA GLN A 20 -25.94 26.01 0.23
C GLN A 20 -25.02 26.76 -0.73
N ASP A 21 -23.70 26.66 -0.55
CA ASP A 21 -22.74 27.30 -1.44
C ASP A 21 -22.87 26.76 -2.88
N ALA A 22 -23.07 25.45 -3.05
CA ALA A 22 -23.27 24.85 -4.37
C ALA A 22 -24.57 25.35 -5.02
N GLN A 23 -25.66 25.42 -4.25
CA GLN A 23 -26.95 25.92 -4.73
C GLN A 23 -26.85 27.37 -5.20
N MET A 24 -26.27 28.25 -4.38
CA MET A 24 -26.11 29.66 -4.73
C MET A 24 -25.25 29.86 -5.97
N ILE A 25 -24.15 29.10 -6.14
CA ILE A 25 -23.34 29.18 -7.37
C ILE A 25 -24.14 28.75 -8.58
N CYS A 26 -24.87 27.63 -8.48
CA CYS A 26 -25.70 27.11 -9.57
C CYS A 26 -26.78 28.12 -9.98
N GLU A 27 -27.42 28.79 -9.01
CA GLU A 27 -28.37 29.88 -9.25
C GLU A 27 -27.70 31.09 -9.92
N GLN A 28 -26.51 31.51 -9.45
CA GLN A 28 -25.77 32.64 -10.02
C GLN A 28 -25.40 32.43 -11.50
N ILE A 29 -25.03 31.21 -11.89
CA ILE A 29 -24.58 30.90 -13.26
C ILE A 29 -25.68 30.29 -14.14
N GLY A 30 -26.88 30.09 -13.60
CA GLY A 30 -28.04 29.59 -14.35
C GLY A 30 -27.97 28.10 -14.72
N ILE A 31 -27.40 27.25 -13.86
CA ILE A 31 -27.35 25.79 -14.09
C ILE A 31 -28.15 25.02 -13.04
N LYS A 32 -28.72 23.87 -13.42
CA LYS A 32 -29.47 23.00 -12.51
C LYS A 32 -28.53 22.26 -11.55
N LEU A 33 -28.76 22.41 -10.25
CA LEU A 33 -28.13 21.56 -9.23
C LEU A 33 -28.92 20.25 -9.05
N THR A 34 -28.23 19.12 -9.08
CA THR A 34 -28.80 17.80 -8.73
C THR A 34 -28.04 17.22 -7.55
N ILE A 35 -28.77 16.74 -6.55
CA ILE A 35 -28.21 16.17 -5.32
C ILE A 35 -28.31 14.65 -5.42
N LEU A 36 -27.17 13.98 -5.29
CA LEU A 36 -27.07 12.53 -5.31
C LEU A 36 -26.44 12.06 -4.01
N ASN A 37 -27.01 11.00 -3.41
CA ASN A 37 -26.46 10.34 -2.24
C ASN A 37 -25.74 9.06 -2.66
N PHE A 38 -24.45 8.98 -2.34
CA PHE A 38 -23.61 7.80 -2.55
C PHE A 38 -22.94 7.32 -1.24
N SER A 39 -23.58 7.59 -0.08
CA SER A 39 -23.06 7.24 1.25
C SER A 39 -22.79 5.74 1.39
N GLU A 40 -23.71 4.91 0.89
CA GLU A 40 -23.58 3.45 0.96
C GLU A 40 -22.43 2.93 0.08
N GLN A 41 -22.34 3.38 -1.16
CA GLN A 41 -21.27 2.99 -2.08
C GLN A 41 -19.91 3.46 -1.54
N TYR A 42 -19.86 4.65 -0.95
CA TYR A 42 -18.66 5.18 -0.31
C TYR A 42 -18.23 4.31 0.88
N TRP A 43 -19.18 3.96 1.76
CA TRP A 43 -18.91 3.12 2.92
C TRP A 43 -18.33 1.77 2.49
N ASN A 44 -18.97 1.11 1.51
CA ASN A 44 -18.60 -0.22 1.06
C ASN A 44 -17.28 -0.23 0.27
N ASN A 45 -17.10 0.69 -0.67
CA ASN A 45 -15.99 0.62 -1.63
C ASN A 45 -14.75 1.41 -1.19
N VAL A 46 -14.90 2.37 -0.29
CA VAL A 46 -13.81 3.24 0.18
C VAL A 46 -13.51 3.01 1.65
N PHE A 47 -14.53 3.18 2.52
CA PHE A 47 -14.30 3.23 3.95
C PHE A 47 -13.94 1.87 4.57
N LYS A 48 -14.62 0.78 4.17
CA LYS A 48 -14.29 -0.58 4.64
C LYS A 48 -12.86 -0.98 4.26
N VAL A 49 -12.48 -0.77 2.99
CA VAL A 49 -11.12 -1.06 2.50
C VAL A 49 -10.08 -0.25 3.26
N PHE A 50 -10.37 1.04 3.49
CA PHE A 50 -9.53 1.91 4.29
C PHE A 50 -9.31 1.38 5.72
N LEU A 51 -10.35 0.89 6.40
CA LEU A 51 -10.21 0.29 7.73
C LEU A 51 -9.38 -1.01 7.72
N GLN A 52 -9.59 -1.87 6.72
CA GLN A 52 -8.83 -3.13 6.56
C GLN A 52 -7.33 -2.86 6.38
N GLU A 53 -6.96 -1.89 5.55
CA GLU A 53 -5.56 -1.52 5.35
C GLU A 53 -4.91 -1.01 6.65
N TYR A 54 -5.64 -0.26 7.48
CA TYR A 54 -5.13 0.15 8.80
C TYR A 54 -4.93 -1.03 9.76
N GLN A 55 -5.81 -2.04 9.72
CA GLN A 55 -5.65 -3.27 10.52
C GLN A 55 -4.41 -4.05 10.09
N LEU A 56 -4.06 -4.01 8.80
CA LEU A 56 -2.82 -4.56 8.25
C LEU A 56 -1.59 -3.68 8.51
N GLY A 57 -1.72 -2.61 9.32
CA GLY A 57 -0.62 -1.70 9.63
C GLY A 57 -0.19 -0.82 8.46
N ASN A 58 -0.90 -0.82 7.33
CA ASN A 58 -0.63 0.08 6.20
C ASN A 58 -1.17 1.48 6.46
N THR A 59 -0.73 2.46 5.66
CA THR A 59 -1.28 3.82 5.71
C THR A 59 -1.97 4.11 4.37
N PRO A 60 -3.25 3.75 4.21
CA PRO A 60 -3.99 3.93 2.96
C PRO A 60 -4.31 5.41 2.70
N ASN A 61 -4.54 5.74 1.43
CA ASN A 61 -5.05 7.05 1.01
C ASN A 61 -6.50 6.93 0.50
N PRO A 62 -7.51 7.34 1.31
CA PRO A 62 -8.92 7.16 0.95
C PRO A 62 -9.36 8.07 -0.21
N ASP A 63 -8.67 9.19 -0.47
CA ASP A 63 -9.04 10.10 -1.55
C ASP A 63 -8.76 9.48 -2.93
N ILE A 64 -7.74 8.61 -3.03
CA ILE A 64 -7.45 7.83 -4.24
C ILE A 64 -8.60 6.87 -4.54
N LEU A 65 -9.05 6.12 -3.52
CA LEU A 65 -10.18 5.19 -3.65
C LEU A 65 -11.50 5.94 -3.94
N CYS A 66 -11.72 7.10 -3.30
CA CYS A 66 -12.88 7.95 -3.57
C CYS A 66 -12.94 8.40 -5.03
N ASN A 67 -11.79 8.80 -5.61
CA ASN A 67 -11.75 9.14 -7.03
C ASN A 67 -12.10 7.91 -7.89
N LYS A 68 -11.41 6.79 -7.68
CA LYS A 68 -11.61 5.57 -8.47
C LYS A 68 -13.02 5.01 -8.37
N GLU A 69 -13.51 4.77 -7.16
CA GLU A 69 -14.74 4.00 -6.94
C GLU A 69 -15.98 4.88 -6.93
N ILE A 70 -15.87 6.17 -6.60
CA ILE A 70 -17.04 7.05 -6.46
C ILE A 70 -17.08 8.09 -7.58
N LYS A 71 -16.09 8.98 -7.67
CA LYS A 71 -16.16 10.12 -8.62
C LYS A 71 -16.10 9.70 -10.08
N PHE A 72 -15.23 8.74 -10.42
CA PHE A 72 -14.97 8.34 -11.81
C PHE A 72 -15.57 6.97 -12.17
N LYS A 73 -16.35 6.39 -11.26
CA LYS A 73 -17.09 5.15 -11.50
C LYS A 73 -18.57 5.32 -11.20
N VAL A 74 -18.97 5.41 -9.93
CA VAL A 74 -20.41 5.54 -9.57
C VAL A 74 -21.02 6.83 -10.15
N PHE A 75 -20.38 7.98 -9.94
CA PHE A 75 -20.87 9.27 -10.47
C PHE A 75 -20.80 9.34 -11.99
N LEU A 76 -19.70 8.86 -12.59
CA LEU A 76 -19.56 8.81 -14.05
C LEU A 76 -20.66 7.95 -14.69
N ASN A 77 -20.88 6.74 -14.17
CA ASN A 77 -21.91 5.85 -14.70
C ASN A 77 -23.31 6.46 -14.52
N PHE A 78 -23.60 7.04 -13.36
CA PHE A 78 -24.87 7.73 -13.14
C PHE A 78 -25.07 8.88 -14.14
N ALA A 79 -24.06 9.73 -14.34
CA ALA A 79 -24.15 10.85 -15.26
C ALA A 79 -24.38 10.40 -16.71
N CYS A 80 -23.64 9.38 -17.18
CA CYS A 80 -23.80 8.89 -18.55
C CYS A 80 -25.09 8.09 -18.76
N GLU A 81 -25.45 7.19 -17.83
CA GLU A 81 -26.56 6.25 -18.03
C GLU A 81 -27.92 6.79 -17.60
N LYS A 82 -27.97 7.71 -16.62
CA LYS A 82 -29.23 8.24 -16.06
C LYS A 82 -29.48 9.69 -16.43
N MET A 83 -28.43 10.47 -16.66
CA MET A 83 -28.55 11.87 -17.07
C MET A 83 -28.19 12.09 -18.55
N GLU A 84 -27.82 11.02 -19.27
CA GLU A 84 -27.44 11.05 -20.68
C GLU A 84 -26.32 12.07 -20.98
N ALA A 85 -25.42 12.29 -20.02
CA ALA A 85 -24.33 13.23 -20.17
C ALA A 85 -23.19 12.63 -21.01
N ASP A 86 -22.73 13.37 -22.03
CA ASP A 86 -21.57 13.01 -22.84
C ASP A 86 -20.26 13.01 -22.02
N TYR A 87 -20.15 13.98 -21.11
CA TYR A 87 -18.96 14.18 -20.28
C TYR A 87 -19.32 14.57 -18.85
N ILE A 88 -18.41 14.28 -17.92
CA ILE A 88 -18.41 14.87 -16.58
C ILE A 88 -17.26 15.88 -16.45
N ALA A 89 -17.50 16.96 -15.71
CA ALA A 89 -16.45 17.92 -15.37
C ALA A 89 -16.15 17.88 -13.87
N THR A 90 -14.86 18.03 -13.51
CA THR A 90 -14.46 18.15 -12.10
C THR A 90 -13.46 19.28 -11.90
N GLY A 91 -13.45 19.84 -10.69
CA GLY A 91 -12.50 20.88 -10.28
C GLY A 91 -11.08 20.37 -9.96
N HIS A 92 -10.68 19.22 -10.49
CA HIS A 92 -9.34 18.68 -10.27
C HIS A 92 -8.31 19.47 -11.09
N TYR A 93 -7.18 19.82 -10.46
CA TYR A 93 -6.03 20.45 -11.10
C TYR A 93 -5.19 19.40 -11.84
N VAL A 94 -5.75 18.86 -12.91
CA VAL A 94 -5.13 17.91 -13.83
C VAL A 94 -5.52 18.26 -15.25
N ARG A 95 -4.77 17.77 -16.24
CA ARG A 95 -5.11 17.98 -17.64
C ARG A 95 -5.40 16.66 -18.32
N ARG A 96 -6.34 16.69 -19.26
CA ARG A 96 -6.57 15.63 -20.23
C ARG A 96 -5.97 16.07 -21.55
N ILE A 97 -5.21 15.19 -22.20
CA ILE A 97 -4.70 15.40 -23.55
C ILE A 97 -5.04 14.14 -24.36
N ASP A 98 -5.73 14.33 -25.47
CA ASP A 98 -6.09 13.25 -26.38
C ASP A 98 -5.06 13.16 -27.51
N TYR A 99 -4.41 12.01 -27.65
CA TYR A 99 -3.52 11.73 -28.77
C TYR A 99 -3.46 10.22 -29.06
N ASN A 100 -3.23 9.84 -30.31
CA ASN A 100 -3.25 8.45 -30.79
C ASN A 100 -4.54 7.69 -30.40
N GLY A 101 -5.69 8.37 -30.50
CA GLY A 101 -7.00 7.79 -30.18
C GLY A 101 -7.22 7.45 -28.70
N ARG A 102 -6.39 7.98 -27.78
CA ARG A 102 -6.50 7.74 -26.35
C ARG A 102 -6.43 9.02 -25.54
N SER A 103 -7.11 9.02 -24.40
CA SER A 103 -7.10 10.11 -23.44
C SER A 103 -6.06 9.87 -22.34
N HIS A 104 -5.12 10.79 -22.22
CA HIS A 104 -3.99 10.70 -21.29
C HIS A 104 -4.15 11.69 -20.14
N LEU A 105 -3.77 11.25 -18.93
CA LEU A 105 -3.72 12.11 -17.76
C LEU A 105 -2.39 12.85 -17.68
N PHE A 106 -2.45 14.17 -17.56
CA PHE A 106 -1.29 15.02 -17.34
C PHE A 106 -1.41 15.79 -16.03
N ALA A 107 -0.26 16.10 -15.44
CA ALA A 107 -0.19 17.01 -14.32
C ALA A 107 -0.78 18.39 -14.67
N GLY A 108 -1.42 19.03 -13.70
CA GLY A 108 -1.89 20.40 -13.81
C GLY A 108 -0.73 21.37 -14.06
N VAL A 109 -1.03 22.53 -14.66
CA VAL A 109 -0.03 23.60 -14.87
C VAL A 109 0.54 24.10 -13.53
N ASP A 110 -0.31 24.17 -12.51
CA ASP A 110 0.11 24.47 -11.14
C ASP A 110 0.68 23.24 -10.43
N LEU A 111 1.99 23.05 -10.47
CA LEU A 111 2.64 21.90 -9.83
C LEU A 111 2.43 21.83 -8.30
N ASN A 112 2.11 22.96 -7.64
CA ASN A 112 1.82 22.98 -6.19
C ASN A 112 0.40 22.52 -5.86
N LYS A 113 -0.49 22.55 -6.86
CA LYS A 113 -1.89 22.14 -6.75
C LYS A 113 -2.23 20.93 -7.62
N ASP A 114 -1.30 20.45 -8.44
CA ASP A 114 -1.43 19.27 -9.29
C ASP A 114 -2.02 18.09 -8.52
N GLN A 115 -3.17 17.60 -8.98
CA GLN A 115 -3.90 16.51 -8.33
C GLN A 115 -3.76 15.17 -9.06
N SER A 116 -2.90 15.06 -10.07
CA SER A 116 -2.73 13.82 -10.85
C SER A 116 -2.33 12.63 -9.99
N TYR A 117 -1.61 12.86 -8.89
CA TYR A 117 -1.30 11.85 -7.87
C TYR A 117 -2.55 11.14 -7.31
N PHE A 118 -3.69 11.83 -7.17
CA PHE A 118 -4.91 11.22 -6.63
C PHE A 118 -5.75 10.49 -7.70
N LEU A 119 -5.42 10.69 -8.97
CA LEU A 119 -6.19 10.23 -10.13
C LEU A 119 -5.48 9.07 -10.87
N TYR A 120 -4.39 8.57 -10.32
CA TYR A 120 -3.54 7.57 -10.99
C TYR A 120 -4.22 6.20 -11.23
N GLN A 121 -5.29 5.88 -10.50
CA GLN A 121 -6.04 4.62 -10.65
C GLN A 121 -7.21 4.72 -11.63
N ILE A 122 -7.40 5.87 -12.26
CA ILE A 122 -8.47 6.09 -13.25
C ILE A 122 -7.99 5.56 -14.59
N LYS A 123 -8.86 4.82 -15.29
CA LYS A 123 -8.57 4.25 -16.60
C LYS A 123 -8.72 5.30 -17.70
N HIS A 124 -7.97 5.17 -18.78
CA HIS A 124 -8.09 6.05 -19.94
C HIS A 124 -9.53 6.18 -20.50
N GLN A 125 -10.34 5.11 -20.42
CA GLN A 125 -11.77 5.10 -20.83
C GLN A 125 -12.66 5.99 -19.95
N GLU A 126 -12.34 6.08 -18.66
CA GLU A 126 -13.04 6.96 -17.73
C GLU A 126 -12.58 8.41 -17.99
N ILE A 127 -11.27 8.61 -18.21
CA ILE A 127 -10.69 9.92 -18.56
C ILE A 127 -11.27 10.45 -19.86
N SER A 128 -11.54 9.61 -20.86
CA SER A 128 -12.11 10.05 -22.14
C SER A 128 -13.52 10.61 -22.02
N LYS A 129 -14.20 10.37 -20.90
CA LYS A 129 -15.51 10.95 -20.55
C LYS A 129 -15.39 12.10 -19.54
N CYS A 130 -14.18 12.59 -19.27
CA CYS A 130 -13.94 13.63 -18.28
C CYS A 130 -13.39 14.92 -18.90
N ILE A 131 -13.76 16.04 -18.29
CA ILE A 131 -13.25 17.40 -18.55
C ILE A 131 -12.65 17.95 -17.25
N PHE A 132 -11.49 18.58 -17.35
CA PHE A 132 -10.77 19.17 -16.22
C PHE A 132 -10.47 20.66 -16.48
N PRO A 133 -11.46 21.55 -16.32
CA PRO A 133 -11.35 22.95 -16.78
C PRO A 133 -10.23 23.74 -16.08
N VAL A 134 -9.99 23.45 -14.80
CA VAL A 134 -9.03 24.21 -13.98
C VAL A 134 -7.59 23.72 -14.12
N GLY A 135 -7.35 22.60 -14.81
CA GLY A 135 -6.02 22.02 -14.97
C GLY A 135 -5.00 22.89 -15.70
N SER A 136 -5.50 23.81 -16.54
CA SER A 136 -4.69 24.73 -17.33
C SER A 136 -4.39 26.05 -16.62
N PHE A 137 -4.89 26.23 -15.39
CA PHE A 137 -4.75 27.47 -14.63
C PHE A 137 -3.92 27.26 -13.36
N ILE A 138 -3.24 28.32 -12.94
CA ILE A 138 -2.72 28.40 -11.57
C ILE A 138 -3.81 28.81 -10.59
N LYS A 139 -3.73 28.33 -9.34
CA LYS A 139 -4.76 28.62 -8.32
C LYS A 139 -5.08 30.11 -8.16
N PRO A 140 -4.11 31.05 -8.20
CA PRO A 140 -4.40 32.48 -8.18
C PRO A 140 -5.28 32.95 -9.36
N GLN A 141 -5.07 32.41 -10.57
CA GLN A 141 -5.89 32.74 -11.74
C GLN A 141 -7.34 32.27 -11.55
N VAL A 142 -7.54 31.05 -11.04
CA VAL A 142 -8.88 30.53 -10.74
C VAL A 142 -9.61 31.41 -9.72
N ARG A 143 -8.92 31.87 -8.67
CA ARG A 143 -9.49 32.79 -7.69
C ARG A 143 -9.80 34.16 -8.28
N ARG A 144 -8.95 34.67 -9.17
CA ARG A 144 -9.19 35.93 -9.88
C ARG A 144 -10.46 35.84 -10.74
N ILE A 145 -10.61 34.77 -11.52
CA ILE A 145 -11.81 34.52 -12.34
C ILE A 145 -13.05 34.46 -11.44
N ALA A 146 -13.00 33.69 -10.35
CA ALA A 146 -14.12 33.59 -9.41
C ALA A 146 -14.49 34.95 -8.79
N SER A 147 -13.49 35.79 -8.48
CA SER A 147 -13.72 37.13 -7.94
C SER A 147 -14.32 38.08 -8.99
N GLN A 148 -13.84 38.02 -10.25
CA GLN A 148 -14.38 38.81 -11.36
C GLN A 148 -15.83 38.47 -11.67
N LEU A 149 -16.20 37.20 -11.52
CA LEU A 149 -17.57 36.71 -11.67
C LEU A 149 -18.42 36.88 -10.39
N ASN A 150 -17.87 37.50 -9.34
CA ASN A 150 -18.54 37.68 -8.04
C ASN A 150 -19.13 36.38 -7.46
N LEU A 151 -18.44 35.25 -7.66
CA LEU A 151 -18.84 33.98 -7.11
C LEU A 151 -18.67 33.98 -5.60
N ILE A 152 -19.68 33.52 -4.86
CA ILE A 152 -19.68 33.50 -3.39
C ILE A 152 -18.50 32.73 -2.77
N THR A 153 -17.92 31.78 -3.51
CA THR A 153 -16.80 30.95 -3.05
C THR A 153 -15.42 31.48 -3.42
N ALA A 154 -15.32 32.66 -4.05
CA ALA A 154 -14.05 33.23 -4.51
C ALA A 154 -12.98 33.30 -3.39
N ASN A 155 -13.42 33.65 -2.17
CA ASN A 155 -12.57 33.77 -0.98
C ASN A 155 -12.59 32.54 -0.07
N LYS A 156 -13.35 31.50 -0.40
CA LYS A 156 -13.46 30.29 0.42
C LYS A 156 -12.10 29.58 0.50
N LYS A 157 -11.71 29.19 1.72
CA LYS A 157 -10.48 28.43 1.96
C LYS A 157 -10.61 27.03 1.36
N ASP A 158 -9.51 26.53 0.79
CA ASP A 158 -9.46 25.16 0.28
C ASP A 158 -9.71 24.16 1.42
N SER A 159 -10.47 23.11 1.14
CA SER A 159 -10.64 22.00 2.07
C SER A 159 -9.30 21.31 2.32
N THR A 160 -8.98 21.07 3.59
CA THR A 160 -7.78 20.36 4.03
C THR A 160 -8.17 19.12 4.82
N GLY A 161 -7.45 18.02 4.63
CA GLY A 161 -7.73 16.73 5.29
C GLY A 161 -8.53 15.78 4.39
N ILE A 162 -8.87 14.62 4.94
CA ILE A 162 -9.61 13.57 4.25
C ILE A 162 -11.07 14.01 4.04
N CYS A 163 -11.59 13.81 2.83
CA CYS A 163 -12.85 14.39 2.33
C CYS A 163 -14.06 14.30 3.28
N PHE A 164 -14.21 13.23 4.06
CA PHE A 164 -15.36 12.99 4.95
C PHE A 164 -15.08 13.25 6.43
N ILE A 165 -13.80 13.34 6.81
CA ILE A 165 -13.38 13.64 8.18
C ILE A 165 -13.43 15.16 8.42
N GLY A 166 -13.22 15.94 7.36
CA GLY A 166 -13.17 17.39 7.43
C GLY A 166 -12.03 17.86 8.34
N LYS A 167 -12.29 18.89 9.17
CA LYS A 167 -11.29 19.47 10.10
C LYS A 167 -11.11 18.67 11.41
N ARG A 168 -11.65 17.46 11.53
CA ARG A 168 -11.59 16.67 12.78
C ARG A 168 -10.19 16.14 13.07
N ASN A 169 -9.93 15.82 14.34
CA ASN A 169 -8.76 15.05 14.72
C ASN A 169 -8.90 13.60 14.20
N PHE A 170 -8.03 13.21 13.28
CA PHE A 170 -8.01 11.89 12.67
C PHE A 170 -7.95 10.75 13.70
N LYS A 171 -7.18 10.93 14.77
CA LYS A 171 -7.01 9.95 15.84
C LYS A 171 -8.36 9.63 16.50
N ASN A 172 -9.09 10.66 16.94
CA ASN A 172 -10.39 10.51 17.57
C ASN A 172 -11.44 9.92 16.62
N PHE A 173 -11.31 10.17 15.32
CA PHE A 173 -12.22 9.61 14.33
C PHE A 173 -12.03 8.10 14.18
N ILE A 174 -10.79 7.64 14.01
CA ILE A 174 -10.45 6.20 13.86
C ILE A 174 -10.77 5.40 15.13
N GLU A 175 -10.64 6.00 16.32
CA GLU A 175 -10.96 5.36 17.61
C GLU A 175 -12.41 4.83 17.70
N ASN A 176 -13.34 5.38 16.91
CA ASN A 176 -14.73 4.88 16.88
C ASN A 176 -14.90 3.60 16.06
N TYR A 177 -13.90 3.20 15.27
CA TYR A 177 -14.00 2.11 14.31
C TYR A 177 -12.96 1.00 14.54
N LEU A 178 -11.80 1.33 15.11
CA LEU A 178 -10.73 0.37 15.39
C LEU A 178 -10.38 0.41 16.89
N PRO A 179 -10.28 -0.76 17.55
CA PRO A 179 -9.90 -0.83 18.95
C PRO A 179 -8.46 -0.37 19.17
N LYS A 180 -8.19 0.23 20.33
CA LYS A 180 -6.82 0.56 20.75
C LYS A 180 -6.06 -0.73 21.02
N ASN A 181 -4.81 -0.80 20.52
CA ASN A 181 -3.90 -1.91 20.80
C ASN A 181 -2.55 -1.34 21.25
N PRO A 182 -2.43 -0.89 22.51
CA PRO A 182 -1.21 -0.26 23.00
C PRO A 182 -0.02 -1.21 22.95
N GLY A 183 1.17 -0.67 22.72
CA GLY A 183 2.41 -1.43 22.54
C GLY A 183 3.65 -0.60 22.82
N SER A 184 4.83 -1.19 22.64
CA SER A 184 6.10 -0.55 22.98
C SER A 184 6.72 0.15 21.77
N ILE A 185 7.34 1.30 22.02
CA ILE A 185 8.20 1.97 21.03
C ILE A 185 9.64 1.54 21.32
N ILE A 186 10.30 0.99 20.31
CA ILE A 186 11.68 0.50 20.41
C ILE A 186 12.63 1.27 19.51
N SER A 187 13.88 1.39 19.93
CA SER A 187 14.98 1.86 19.08
C SER A 187 15.42 0.77 18.11
N ILE A 188 16.23 1.11 17.11
CA ILE A 188 16.91 0.14 16.23
C ILE A 188 17.85 -0.83 16.98
N LYS A 189 18.16 -0.55 18.25
CA LYS A 189 18.94 -1.43 19.13
C LYS A 189 18.05 -2.32 20.02
N ASN A 190 16.74 -2.34 19.77
CA ASN A 190 15.71 -3.03 20.56
C ASN A 190 15.57 -2.51 22.00
N GLU A 191 15.98 -1.27 22.28
CA GLU A 191 15.76 -0.64 23.59
C GLU A 191 14.35 -0.03 23.63
N ILE A 192 13.62 -0.23 24.73
CA ILE A 192 12.32 0.41 24.92
C ILE A 192 12.54 1.89 25.23
N ILE A 193 11.99 2.76 24.38
CA ILE A 193 12.14 4.22 24.48
C ILE A 193 10.80 4.93 24.72
N GLY A 194 9.69 4.18 24.76
CA GLY A 194 8.37 4.72 25.05
C GLY A 194 7.26 3.72 24.77
N TYR A 195 6.02 4.21 24.78
CA TYR A 195 4.82 3.42 24.53
C TYR A 195 3.90 4.14 23.56
N HIS A 196 3.18 3.37 22.74
CA HIS A 196 2.21 3.88 21.79
C HIS A 196 0.79 3.39 22.11
N GLN A 197 -0.22 4.10 21.61
CA GLN A 197 -1.63 3.74 21.82
C GLN A 197 -2.19 2.79 20.74
N GLY A 198 -1.40 2.52 19.71
CA GLY A 198 -1.73 1.59 18.61
C GLY A 198 -0.97 1.95 17.34
N LEU A 199 -0.46 0.94 16.63
CA LEU A 199 0.36 1.14 15.41
C LEU A 199 -0.38 1.90 14.31
N MET A 200 -1.71 1.80 14.26
CA MET A 200 -2.54 2.49 13.26
C MET A 200 -2.48 4.02 13.34
N TYR A 201 -2.03 4.59 14.47
CA TYR A 201 -1.85 6.05 14.60
C TYR A 201 -0.51 6.57 14.07
N TYR A 202 0.34 5.67 13.57
CA TYR A 202 1.69 5.97 13.18
C TYR A 202 1.94 5.62 11.71
N THR A 203 2.55 6.55 11.01
CA THR A 203 3.01 6.40 9.63
C THR A 203 4.53 6.51 9.60
N ILE A 204 5.21 5.75 8.73
CA ILE A 204 6.66 5.85 8.56
C ILE A 204 7.05 7.31 8.27
N GLY A 205 8.08 7.82 8.93
CA GLY A 205 8.53 9.21 8.87
C GLY A 205 7.73 10.19 9.73
N GLN A 206 6.75 9.73 10.51
CA GLN A 206 6.02 10.59 11.44
C GLN A 206 6.90 11.02 12.60
N ARG A 207 6.93 12.33 12.88
CA ARG A 207 7.64 12.93 14.04
C ARG A 207 6.72 13.17 15.23
N LYS A 208 5.51 13.67 14.99
CA LYS A 208 4.60 14.12 16.07
C LYS A 208 3.85 12.93 16.68
N GLY A 209 3.55 13.03 17.98
CA GLY A 209 2.73 12.04 18.70
C GLY A 209 3.49 10.79 19.19
N LEU A 210 4.82 10.79 19.08
CA LEU A 210 5.68 9.76 19.66
C LEU A 210 5.85 9.93 21.18
N ASN A 211 5.84 11.18 21.68
CA ASN A 211 5.98 11.53 23.10
C ASN A 211 7.18 10.84 23.79
N ILE A 212 8.28 10.70 23.04
CA ILE A 212 9.55 10.15 23.54
C ILE A 212 10.34 11.30 24.16
N ASN A 213 10.74 11.15 25.42
CA ASN A 213 11.64 12.08 26.07
C ASN A 213 13.09 11.74 25.69
N ASN A 214 13.87 12.73 25.29
CA ASN A 214 15.30 12.54 25.06
C ASN A 214 15.99 12.28 26.41
N THR A 215 16.81 11.24 26.49
CA THR A 215 17.64 10.92 27.66
C THR A 215 19.09 11.31 27.40
N TYR A 216 19.94 11.26 28.43
CA TYR A 216 21.37 11.63 28.34
C TYR A 216 22.15 10.86 27.26
N ASN A 217 21.69 9.66 26.86
CA ASN A 217 22.34 8.79 25.87
C ASN A 217 21.77 8.94 24.44
N THR A 218 20.87 9.90 24.22
CA THR A 218 20.23 10.14 22.93
C THR A 218 20.67 11.49 22.37
N SER A 219 20.79 11.61 21.04
CA SER A 219 21.06 12.91 20.41
C SER A 219 19.92 13.91 20.69
N CYS A 220 20.19 15.21 20.55
CA CYS A 220 19.15 16.24 20.63
C CYS A 220 18.18 16.24 19.44
N ASP A 221 18.40 15.35 18.46
CA ASP A 221 17.55 15.27 17.27
C ASP A 221 16.16 14.71 17.58
N PRO A 222 15.13 15.15 16.83
CA PRO A 222 13.80 14.62 16.98
C PRO A 222 13.69 13.16 16.53
N TRP A 223 12.78 12.43 17.18
CA TRP A 223 12.43 11.05 16.82
C TRP A 223 11.46 11.00 15.64
N TYR A 224 11.62 9.95 14.82
CA TYR A 224 10.81 9.62 13.67
C TYR A 224 10.46 8.13 13.68
N VAL A 225 9.25 7.79 13.26
CA VAL A 225 8.86 6.38 13.02
C VAL A 225 9.67 5.83 11.85
N ALA A 226 10.46 4.78 12.07
CA ALA A 226 11.20 4.09 11.01
C ALA A 226 10.42 2.91 10.44
N ASP A 227 9.78 2.11 11.30
CA ASP A 227 9.11 0.89 10.88
C ASP A 227 8.01 0.46 11.88
N LYS A 228 7.17 -0.49 11.49
CA LYS A 228 6.08 -1.06 12.29
C LYS A 228 6.13 -2.58 12.25
N ASP A 229 6.39 -3.19 13.40
CA ASP A 229 6.28 -4.63 13.57
C ASP A 229 4.88 -4.97 14.07
N ILE A 230 4.03 -5.39 13.15
CA ILE A 230 2.62 -5.74 13.42
C ILE A 230 2.54 -7.03 14.26
N LYS A 231 3.45 -7.98 14.05
CA LYS A 231 3.41 -9.29 14.71
C LYS A 231 3.69 -9.15 16.21
N ASN A 232 4.71 -8.36 16.55
CA ASN A 232 5.11 -8.14 17.95
C ASN A 232 4.51 -6.86 18.56
N ASN A 233 3.72 -6.10 17.80
CA ASN A 233 3.14 -4.83 18.20
C ASN A 233 4.21 -3.81 18.68
N PHE A 234 5.29 -3.69 17.91
CA PHE A 234 6.36 -2.72 18.17
C PHE A 234 6.38 -1.59 17.15
N LEU A 235 6.54 -0.37 17.64
CA LEU A 235 6.82 0.80 16.81
C LEU A 235 8.32 1.08 16.84
N ILE A 236 9.00 0.99 15.71
CA ILE A 236 10.43 1.24 15.64
C ILE A 236 10.65 2.72 15.34
N ALA A 237 11.46 3.41 16.14
CA ALA A 237 11.76 4.83 15.94
C ALA A 237 13.28 5.12 15.94
N VAL A 238 13.65 6.18 15.22
CA VAL A 238 15.02 6.63 15.02
C VAL A 238 15.14 8.15 15.16
N GLN A 239 16.32 8.63 15.54
CA GLN A 239 16.60 10.06 15.63
C GLN A 239 17.15 10.61 14.31
N GLY A 240 16.74 11.85 13.99
CA GLY A 240 17.24 12.60 12.84
C GLY A 240 16.42 12.38 11.56
N LYS A 241 16.06 13.47 10.89
CA LYS A 241 15.25 13.42 9.64
C LYS A 241 15.98 12.69 8.50
N ASN A 242 17.31 12.76 8.51
CA ASN A 242 18.17 12.15 7.50
C ASN A 242 18.66 10.75 7.92
N ASN A 243 18.03 10.16 8.96
CA ASN A 243 18.39 8.83 9.39
C ASN A 243 18.25 7.83 8.24
N LEU A 244 19.25 6.97 8.14
CA LEU A 244 19.40 6.00 7.10
C LEU A 244 18.27 4.97 7.06
N ALA A 245 17.71 4.62 8.22
CA ALA A 245 16.56 3.72 8.33
C ALA A 245 15.29 4.30 7.68
N LEU A 246 15.24 5.63 7.46
CA LEU A 246 14.13 6.27 6.76
C LEU A 246 14.34 6.32 5.24
N MET A 247 15.52 5.98 4.72
CA MET A 247 15.86 6.23 3.32
C MET A 247 15.69 4.98 2.45
N ALA A 248 14.83 5.07 1.43
CA ALA A 248 14.67 4.06 0.40
C ALA A 248 15.46 4.44 -0.86
N ILE A 249 16.18 3.49 -1.45
CA ILE A 249 16.87 3.65 -2.75
C ILE A 249 16.21 2.85 -3.88
N SER A 250 15.28 1.95 -3.53
CA SER A 250 14.55 1.12 -4.47
C SER A 250 13.21 0.72 -3.88
N LEU A 251 12.24 0.45 -4.75
CA LEU A 251 10.89 0.06 -4.37
C LEU A 251 10.47 -1.20 -5.13
N ILE A 252 9.69 -2.04 -4.47
CA ILE A 252 8.95 -3.12 -5.11
C ILE A 252 7.49 -2.71 -5.10
N ILE A 253 6.87 -2.80 -6.27
CA ILE A 253 5.49 -2.42 -6.50
C ILE A 253 4.77 -3.67 -6.96
N THR A 254 3.78 -4.13 -6.19
CA THR A 254 2.90 -5.22 -6.61
C THR A 254 1.63 -4.72 -7.28
N ASN A 255 1.11 -5.51 -8.22
CA ASN A 255 -0.13 -5.24 -8.95
C ASN A 255 -0.17 -3.82 -9.53
N PRO A 256 0.82 -3.47 -10.38
CA PRO A 256 0.90 -2.14 -10.94
C PRO A 256 -0.33 -1.81 -11.79
N HIS A 257 -0.92 -0.64 -11.53
CA HIS A 257 -2.01 -0.11 -12.32
C HIS A 257 -1.49 0.89 -13.35
N TRP A 258 -1.74 0.65 -14.63
CA TRP A 258 -1.41 1.60 -15.71
C TRP A 258 -2.69 2.24 -16.24
N ILE A 259 -2.72 3.58 -16.33
CA ILE A 259 -3.88 4.33 -16.81
C ILE A 259 -4.28 3.87 -18.23
N ASP A 260 -3.27 3.70 -19.08
CA ASP A 260 -3.44 3.26 -20.47
C ASP A 260 -3.70 1.76 -20.60
N GLN A 261 -3.65 1.02 -19.48
CA GLN A 261 -3.73 -0.45 -19.42
C GLN A 261 -2.69 -1.19 -20.28
N ILE A 262 -1.64 -0.49 -20.70
CA ILE A 262 -0.50 -1.10 -21.40
C ILE A 262 0.59 -1.40 -20.36
N PRO A 263 0.89 -2.68 -20.08
CA PRO A 263 2.00 -3.03 -19.21
C PRO A 263 3.34 -2.66 -19.87
N LEU A 264 4.34 -2.41 -19.02
CA LEU A 264 5.68 -2.06 -19.45
C LEU A 264 6.37 -3.30 -20.07
N ASN A 265 6.94 -3.17 -21.27
CA ASN A 265 7.63 -4.30 -21.93
C ASN A 265 9.17 -4.19 -21.89
N SER A 266 9.69 -2.99 -21.58
CA SER A 266 11.10 -2.67 -21.48
C SER A 266 11.38 -1.88 -20.21
N ALA A 267 12.65 -1.66 -19.86
CA ALA A 267 12.96 -0.74 -18.78
C ALA A 267 12.54 0.69 -19.17
N LEU A 268 12.08 1.48 -18.20
CA LEU A 268 11.63 2.86 -18.42
C LEU A 268 12.28 3.80 -17.42
N LYS A 269 12.97 4.83 -17.93
CA LYS A 269 13.43 5.95 -17.13
C LYS A 269 12.31 6.99 -17.04
N CYS A 270 11.92 7.33 -15.82
CA CYS A 270 10.83 8.27 -15.56
C CYS A 270 11.01 8.95 -14.20
N THR A 271 10.01 9.69 -13.74
CA THR A 271 10.01 10.25 -12.39
C THR A 271 8.91 9.63 -11.54
N ILE A 272 9.07 9.68 -10.21
CA ILE A 272 8.15 9.09 -9.24
C ILE A 272 7.75 10.12 -8.16
N LYS A 273 6.51 10.00 -7.68
CA LYS A 273 6.04 10.56 -6.40
C LYS A 273 5.57 9.43 -5.49
N THR A 274 6.09 9.36 -4.27
CA THR A 274 5.63 8.40 -3.24
C THR A 274 4.65 9.01 -2.24
N ARG A 275 4.50 10.34 -2.29
CA ARG A 275 3.57 11.12 -1.47
C ARG A 275 3.06 12.33 -2.25
N TYR A 276 1.86 12.78 -1.91
CA TYR A 276 1.30 14.01 -2.46
C TYR A 276 2.18 15.23 -2.09
N ARG A 277 2.39 16.14 -3.06
CA ARG A 277 3.30 17.31 -2.98
C ARG A 277 4.79 16.99 -2.80
N GLN A 278 5.19 15.73 -2.89
CA GLN A 278 6.60 15.42 -3.06
C GLN A 278 7.08 15.95 -4.42
N LEU A 279 8.32 16.47 -4.46
CA LEU A 279 8.99 16.76 -5.73
C LEU A 279 9.18 15.48 -6.52
N HIS A 280 9.21 15.61 -7.85
CA HIS A 280 9.52 14.50 -8.72
C HIS A 280 10.96 14.02 -8.47
N THR A 281 11.13 12.73 -8.22
CA THR A 281 12.45 12.10 -8.13
C THR A 281 12.66 11.23 -9.35
N GLY A 282 13.86 11.29 -9.96
CA GLY A 282 14.21 10.40 -11.07
C GLY A 282 14.27 8.95 -10.63
N CYS A 283 13.86 8.04 -11.51
CA CYS A 283 13.88 6.60 -11.26
C CYS A 283 13.95 5.79 -12.56
N LEU A 284 14.41 4.55 -12.41
CA LEU A 284 14.40 3.51 -13.44
C LEU A 284 13.45 2.39 -13.01
N ILE A 285 12.39 2.18 -13.78
CA ILE A 285 11.57 0.98 -13.69
C ILE A 285 12.28 -0.10 -14.50
N GLU A 286 12.70 -1.18 -13.84
CA GLU A 286 13.31 -2.32 -14.52
C GLU A 286 12.29 -3.05 -15.40
N ARG A 287 12.78 -3.74 -16.44
CA ARG A 287 11.93 -4.59 -17.26
C ARG A 287 11.22 -5.63 -16.37
N PRO A 288 9.87 -5.68 -16.38
CA PRO A 288 9.15 -6.65 -15.56
C PRO A 288 9.44 -8.07 -16.04
N LYS A 289 9.75 -8.96 -15.09
CA LYS A 289 9.74 -10.42 -15.33
C LYS A 289 8.32 -10.99 -15.34
N SER A 290 7.35 -10.25 -14.77
CA SER A 290 5.93 -10.57 -14.74
C SER A 290 5.11 -9.31 -14.57
N ASN A 291 3.82 -9.33 -14.93
CA ASN A 291 2.91 -8.19 -14.72
C ASN A 291 2.51 -7.99 -13.25
N LYS A 292 2.97 -8.84 -12.32
CA LYS A 292 2.61 -8.76 -10.91
C LYS A 292 3.53 -7.86 -10.09
N TYR A 293 4.77 -7.69 -10.50
CA TYR A 293 5.78 -6.97 -9.72
C TYR A 293 6.60 -6.04 -10.62
N LEU A 294 6.83 -4.82 -10.15
CA LEU A 294 7.79 -3.89 -10.72
C LEU A 294 8.87 -3.58 -9.70
N LYS A 295 10.13 -3.67 -10.14
CA LYS A 295 11.27 -3.17 -9.39
C LYS A 295 11.62 -1.79 -9.91
N VAL A 296 11.80 -0.86 -8.98
CA VAL A 296 12.07 0.55 -9.24
C VAL A 296 13.37 0.91 -8.53
N ILE A 297 14.32 1.47 -9.26
CA ILE A 297 15.56 2.02 -8.71
C ILE A 297 15.42 3.54 -8.70
N LEU A 298 15.72 4.17 -7.57
CA LEU A 298 15.63 5.61 -7.41
C LEU A 298 17.00 6.25 -7.70
N ASP A 299 17.01 7.36 -8.45
CA ASP A 299 18.24 8.09 -8.76
C ASP A 299 18.85 8.73 -7.50
N GLN A 300 18.02 9.01 -6.49
CA GLN A 300 18.39 9.55 -5.20
C GLN A 300 17.54 8.88 -4.09
N PRO A 301 18.08 8.72 -2.86
CA PRO A 301 17.30 8.17 -1.76
C PRO A 301 16.06 9.01 -1.44
N ILE A 302 14.90 8.37 -1.28
CA ILE A 302 13.65 9.00 -0.87
C ILE A 302 13.38 8.64 0.60
N SER A 303 13.15 9.66 1.42
CA SER A 303 12.80 9.46 2.82
C SER A 303 11.36 8.98 2.99
N SER A 304 11.18 8.09 3.97
CA SER A 304 9.90 7.69 4.54
C SER A 304 8.94 7.04 3.56
N VAL A 305 9.44 6.24 2.61
CA VAL A 305 8.54 5.51 1.73
C VAL A 305 7.73 4.51 2.55
N THR A 306 6.41 4.58 2.43
CA THR A 306 5.49 3.90 3.36
C THR A 306 4.66 2.86 2.62
N PRO A 307 4.65 1.59 3.06
CA PRO A 307 3.70 0.60 2.56
C PRO A 307 2.24 1.07 2.66
N GLY A 308 1.46 0.82 1.61
CA GLY A 308 0.07 1.28 1.48
C GLY A 308 -0.11 2.70 0.94
N GLN A 309 0.96 3.51 0.86
CA GLN A 309 0.94 4.74 0.06
C GLN A 309 1.16 4.42 -1.43
N SER A 310 0.79 5.37 -2.30
CA SER A 310 0.86 5.17 -3.74
C SER A 310 2.18 5.69 -4.32
N ALA A 311 2.69 4.96 -5.30
CA ALA A 311 3.93 5.27 -6.00
C ALA A 311 3.61 5.62 -7.46
N VAL A 312 3.38 6.90 -7.74
CA VAL A 312 2.85 7.35 -9.03
C VAL A 312 3.98 7.78 -9.95
N PHE A 313 4.03 7.23 -11.16
CA PHE A 313 5.05 7.54 -12.15
C PHE A 313 4.61 8.60 -13.16
N TYR A 314 5.60 9.37 -13.61
CA TYR A 314 5.41 10.43 -14.59
C TYR A 314 6.49 10.43 -15.66
N LEU A 315 6.07 10.60 -16.91
CA LEU A 315 6.94 10.82 -18.07
C LEU A 315 6.58 12.16 -18.70
N ASN A 316 7.46 13.16 -18.62
CA ASN A 316 7.22 14.51 -19.18
C ASN A 316 5.85 15.08 -18.76
N ASN A 317 5.54 15.04 -17.46
CA ASN A 317 4.25 15.43 -16.85
C ASN A 317 3.04 14.55 -17.19
N ARG A 318 3.16 13.55 -18.07
CA ARG A 318 2.14 12.52 -18.26
C ARG A 318 2.15 11.56 -17.07
N CYS A 319 1.02 11.43 -16.38
CA CYS A 319 0.85 10.44 -15.34
C CYS A 319 0.67 9.07 -15.99
N LEU A 320 1.54 8.12 -15.65
CA LEU A 320 1.50 6.76 -16.21
C LEU A 320 0.63 5.83 -15.37
N GLY A 321 0.51 6.13 -14.07
CA GLY A 321 -0.12 5.28 -13.06
C GLY A 321 0.88 4.68 -12.05
N VAL A 322 0.36 3.68 -11.32
CA VAL A 322 0.98 2.66 -10.45
C VAL A 322 0.80 2.79 -8.91
N ASN A 323 0.50 1.64 -8.27
CA ASN A 323 0.17 1.43 -6.85
C ASN A 323 1.26 0.58 -6.17
N MET A 324 1.70 0.90 -4.94
CA MET A 324 2.77 0.18 -4.25
C MET A 324 2.23 -0.75 -3.15
N TYR A 325 2.66 -2.01 -3.18
CA TYR A 325 2.64 -2.90 -2.02
C TYR A 325 3.93 -3.76 -2.05
N ILE A 326 4.62 -3.87 -0.91
CA ILE A 326 5.85 -4.66 -0.74
C ILE A 326 5.46 -5.89 0.08
N PRO A 327 5.63 -7.13 -0.41
CA PRO A 327 5.30 -8.33 0.37
C PRO A 327 6.29 -8.52 1.53
N PRO A 328 5.82 -8.68 2.78
CA PRO A 328 6.66 -8.94 3.95
C PRO A 328 7.59 -10.15 3.78
N LEU A 329 7.12 -11.19 3.08
CA LEU A 329 7.83 -12.47 2.88
C LEU A 329 9.20 -12.35 2.21
N THR A 330 9.37 -11.37 1.32
CA THR A 330 10.61 -11.18 0.57
C THR A 330 11.54 -10.15 1.18
N ALA A 331 11.11 -9.55 2.30
CA ALA A 331 11.89 -8.54 2.96
C ALA A 331 12.98 -9.17 3.85
N ILE A 332 14.22 -8.68 3.76
CA ILE A 332 15.27 -8.79 4.78
C ILE A 332 15.32 -7.47 5.57
N SER A 333 14.25 -7.16 6.28
CA SER A 333 14.29 -6.10 7.30
C SER A 333 15.42 -6.41 8.30
N PRO A 334 16.24 -5.43 8.75
CA PRO A 334 16.25 -3.98 8.49
C PRO A 334 17.26 -3.50 7.42
N ILE A 335 17.90 -4.41 6.68
CA ILE A 335 18.94 -4.07 5.67
C ILE A 335 18.36 -3.83 4.27
N ASP A 336 17.10 -4.17 4.08
CA ASP A 336 16.33 -3.83 2.89
C ASP A 336 16.17 -2.33 2.71
N GLY A 337 16.78 -1.81 1.65
CA GLY A 337 16.93 -0.38 1.42
C GLY A 337 18.29 -0.12 0.82
N ARG A 338 19.14 0.65 1.52
CA ARG A 338 20.46 1.08 1.02
C ARG A 338 21.33 -0.05 0.47
N TYR A 339 21.31 -1.23 1.09
CA TYR A 339 22.15 -2.36 0.67
C TYR A 339 21.47 -3.28 -0.33
N HIS A 340 20.29 -2.93 -0.86
CA HIS A 340 19.47 -3.77 -1.75
C HIS A 340 20.28 -4.45 -2.87
N ASN A 341 21.17 -3.70 -3.53
CA ASN A 341 22.00 -4.24 -4.61
C ASN A 341 23.08 -5.21 -4.11
N TYR A 342 23.60 -5.02 -2.89
CA TYR A 342 24.60 -5.88 -2.25
C TYR A 342 23.99 -7.13 -1.62
N ILE A 343 22.72 -7.07 -1.20
CA ILE A 343 22.01 -8.14 -0.51
C ILE A 343 20.99 -8.86 -1.39
N GLY A 344 20.89 -8.51 -2.68
CA GLY A 344 19.93 -9.12 -3.61
C GLY A 344 20.07 -10.64 -3.69
N SER A 345 21.31 -11.16 -3.67
CA SER A 345 21.60 -12.59 -3.56
C SER A 345 21.19 -13.16 -2.18
N LEU A 346 21.39 -12.37 -1.12
CA LEU A 346 21.09 -12.74 0.25
C LEU A 346 19.59 -12.89 0.52
N ARG A 347 18.70 -12.26 -0.26
CA ARG A 347 17.23 -12.37 -0.07
C ARG A 347 16.71 -13.79 -0.14
N SER A 348 17.28 -14.59 -1.03
CA SER A 348 16.94 -16.00 -1.13
C SER A 348 17.34 -16.83 0.10
N ILE A 349 18.07 -16.22 1.04
CA ILE A 349 18.69 -16.86 2.21
C ILE A 349 18.17 -16.26 3.50
N PHE A 350 18.20 -14.93 3.64
CA PHE A 350 17.97 -14.22 4.89
C PHE A 350 16.56 -13.62 5.02
N SER A 351 15.74 -13.65 3.97
CA SER A 351 14.35 -13.20 4.09
C SER A 351 13.49 -14.29 4.74
N GLU A 352 12.26 -13.97 5.14
CA GLU A 352 11.33 -14.97 5.65
C GLU A 352 11.06 -16.08 4.60
N PHE A 353 10.96 -15.73 3.31
CA PHE A 353 10.96 -16.69 2.20
C PHE A 353 12.21 -17.59 2.18
N GLY A 354 13.40 -17.02 2.38
CA GLY A 354 14.65 -17.77 2.48
C GLY A 354 14.64 -18.73 3.67
N LEU A 355 14.26 -18.25 4.85
CA LEU A 355 14.13 -19.06 6.07
C LEU A 355 13.19 -20.25 5.86
N LEU A 356 12.01 -20.03 5.28
CA LEU A 356 11.06 -21.09 4.97
C LEU A 356 11.65 -22.11 3.97
N LYS A 357 12.35 -21.64 2.93
CA LYS A 357 13.02 -22.51 1.96
C LYS A 357 14.09 -23.39 2.60
N PHE A 358 14.92 -22.83 3.48
CA PHE A 358 15.98 -23.59 4.15
C PHE A 358 15.43 -24.55 5.19
N ARG A 359 14.38 -24.16 5.93
CA ARG A 359 13.67 -25.04 6.85
C ARG A 359 13.05 -26.24 6.12
N LEU A 360 12.37 -26.00 5.00
CA LEU A 360 11.86 -27.04 4.12
C LEU A 360 12.96 -28.01 3.69
N LYS A 361 14.12 -27.48 3.28
CA LYS A 361 15.28 -28.28 2.86
C LYS A 361 15.84 -29.13 3.99
N ILE A 362 15.96 -28.59 5.20
CA ILE A 362 16.43 -29.33 6.38
C ILE A 362 15.48 -30.48 6.68
N GLU A 363 14.18 -30.19 6.73
CA GLU A 363 13.16 -31.17 7.04
C GLU A 363 13.13 -32.32 6.05
N ILE A 364 13.20 -31.99 4.76
CA ILE A 364 13.28 -32.98 3.69
C ILE A 364 14.54 -33.84 3.82
N LYS A 365 15.70 -33.24 4.10
CA LYS A 365 16.95 -33.98 4.26
C LYS A 365 16.94 -34.86 5.51
N TRP A 366 16.31 -34.39 6.59
CA TRP A 366 16.13 -35.17 7.80
C TRP A 366 15.25 -36.38 7.53
N PHE A 367 14.11 -36.19 6.87
CA PHE A 367 13.24 -37.28 6.43
C PHE A 367 13.95 -38.29 5.53
N GLN A 368 14.78 -37.82 4.59
CA GLN A 368 15.62 -38.69 3.75
C GLN A 368 16.61 -39.51 4.60
N ALA A 369 17.31 -38.87 5.54
CA ALA A 369 18.25 -39.55 6.44
C ALA A 369 17.56 -40.59 7.34
N LEU A 370 16.37 -40.28 7.86
CA LEU A 370 15.56 -41.23 8.63
C LEU A 370 15.20 -42.46 7.78
N SER A 371 14.83 -42.26 6.52
CA SER A 371 14.48 -43.37 5.62
C SER A 371 15.67 -44.25 5.22
N GLU A 372 16.88 -43.74 5.36
CA GLU A 372 18.13 -44.46 5.08
C GLU A 372 18.76 -45.04 6.36
N CYS A 373 18.17 -44.78 7.53
CA CYS A 373 18.66 -45.27 8.82
C CYS A 373 18.22 -46.73 9.04
N PRO A 374 19.15 -47.70 9.10
CA PRO A 374 18.80 -49.11 9.27
C PRO A 374 18.11 -49.43 10.59
N MET A 375 18.21 -48.54 11.59
CA MET A 375 17.62 -48.71 12.91
C MET A 375 16.13 -48.32 12.98
N ILE A 376 15.58 -47.69 11.93
CA ILE A 376 14.18 -47.27 11.86
C ILE A 376 13.46 -48.17 10.85
N SER A 377 13.01 -49.33 11.32
CA SER A 377 12.39 -50.37 10.48
C SER A 377 11.06 -49.96 9.84
N GLU A 378 10.38 -48.99 10.45
CA GLU A 378 9.05 -48.52 10.09
C GLU A 378 9.06 -47.54 8.90
N LEU A 379 10.23 -46.99 8.55
CA LEU A 379 10.40 -46.06 7.45
C LEU A 379 11.31 -46.65 6.37
N GLU A 380 10.69 -47.28 5.36
CA GLU A 380 11.42 -47.84 4.22
C GLU A 380 12.17 -46.76 3.41
N PRO A 381 13.34 -47.10 2.84
CA PRO A 381 14.08 -46.23 1.93
C PRO A 381 13.22 -45.64 0.82
N LEU A 382 13.49 -44.38 0.47
CA LEU A 382 12.75 -43.71 -0.60
C LEU A 382 13.08 -44.32 -1.97
N THR A 383 12.04 -44.57 -2.76
CA THR A 383 12.19 -44.96 -4.16
C THR A 383 12.73 -43.79 -5.01
N ASP A 384 13.22 -44.06 -6.21
CA ASP A 384 13.74 -43.00 -7.11
C ASP A 384 12.69 -41.95 -7.47
N ILE A 385 11.41 -42.36 -7.59
CA ILE A 385 10.28 -41.46 -7.83
C ILE A 385 10.07 -40.53 -6.64
N GLU A 386 10.10 -41.08 -5.42
CA GLU A 386 9.95 -40.33 -4.17
C GLU A 386 11.12 -39.36 -3.96
N LYS A 387 12.36 -39.83 -4.18
CA LYS A 387 13.57 -39.00 -4.16
C LYS A 387 13.46 -37.83 -5.12
N LYS A 388 12.99 -38.06 -6.36
CA LYS A 388 12.79 -37.02 -7.37
C LYS A 388 11.67 -36.04 -6.99
N PHE A 389 10.56 -36.54 -6.45
CA PHE A 389 9.44 -35.71 -6.00
C PHE A 389 9.85 -34.76 -4.87
N VAL A 390 10.47 -35.31 -3.83
CA VAL A 390 10.90 -34.56 -2.65
C VAL A 390 12.00 -33.56 -3.01
N LYS A 391 12.92 -33.93 -3.91
CA LYS A 391 13.91 -32.99 -4.47
C LYS A 391 13.24 -31.83 -5.23
N ASN A 392 12.23 -32.13 -6.05
CA ASN A 392 11.48 -31.11 -6.79
C ASN A 392 10.74 -30.12 -5.88
N LEU A 393 10.32 -30.53 -4.68
CA LEU A 393 9.71 -29.61 -3.71
C LEU A 393 10.70 -28.54 -3.22
N ILE A 394 11.98 -28.91 -3.06
CA ILE A 394 13.04 -27.95 -2.71
C ILE A 394 13.37 -27.05 -3.91
N ASP A 395 13.58 -27.67 -5.07
CA ASP A 395 14.09 -26.99 -6.26
C ASP A 395 13.07 -25.98 -6.82
N ASN A 396 11.77 -26.29 -6.72
CA ASN A 396 10.69 -25.46 -7.24
C ASN A 396 9.94 -24.65 -6.16
N PHE A 397 10.46 -24.59 -4.93
CA PHE A 397 9.85 -23.81 -3.86
C PHE A 397 9.72 -22.33 -4.26
N ASN A 398 8.49 -21.81 -4.25
CA ASN A 398 8.17 -20.47 -4.74
C ASN A 398 7.31 -19.67 -3.75
N LEU A 399 7.02 -18.42 -4.08
CA LEU A 399 6.32 -17.51 -3.16
C LEU A 399 4.92 -17.97 -2.78
N LYS A 400 4.19 -18.66 -3.67
CA LYS A 400 2.86 -19.19 -3.32
C LYS A 400 2.95 -20.28 -2.26
N ASP A 401 4.02 -21.08 -2.31
CA ASP A 401 4.27 -22.09 -1.30
C ASP A 401 4.60 -21.44 0.05
N ALA A 402 5.39 -20.36 0.05
CA ALA A 402 5.66 -19.58 1.26
C ALA A 402 4.40 -18.89 1.82
N GLU A 403 3.57 -18.30 0.97
CA GLU A 403 2.26 -17.73 1.35
C GLU A 403 1.35 -18.80 1.98
N ARG A 404 1.28 -19.99 1.36
CA ARG A 404 0.53 -21.12 1.91
C ARG A 404 1.03 -21.54 3.29
N ILE A 405 2.35 -21.57 3.51
CA ILE A 405 2.91 -21.88 4.84
C ILE A 405 2.49 -20.81 5.85
N LYS A 406 2.49 -19.52 5.49
CA LYS A 406 2.01 -18.44 6.38
C LYS A 406 0.51 -18.55 6.69
N GLU A 407 -0.32 -18.97 5.72
CA GLU A 407 -1.74 -19.25 5.97
C GLU A 407 -1.92 -20.35 7.02
N ILE A 408 -1.10 -21.41 6.95
CA ILE A 408 -1.11 -22.50 7.93
C ILE A 408 -0.55 -22.02 9.29
N GLU A 409 0.52 -21.22 9.29
CA GLU A 409 1.09 -20.60 10.50
C GLU A 409 0.06 -19.76 11.24
N ASN A 410 -0.74 -18.97 10.52
CA ASN A 410 -1.81 -18.17 11.14
C ASN A 410 -2.86 -19.02 11.87
N LYS A 411 -3.11 -20.24 11.39
CA LYS A 411 -4.04 -21.19 12.03
C LYS A 411 -3.39 -21.96 13.18
N THR A 412 -2.12 -22.32 13.02
CA THR A 412 -1.39 -23.16 13.98
C THR A 412 -0.69 -22.36 15.07
N GLN A 413 -0.50 -21.05 14.86
CA GLN A 413 0.31 -20.15 15.68
C GLN A 413 1.72 -20.70 15.97
N HIS A 414 2.26 -21.48 15.03
CA HIS A 414 3.55 -22.15 15.17
C HIS A 414 4.25 -22.31 13.81
N ASP A 415 5.40 -21.65 13.69
CA ASP A 415 6.19 -21.51 12.46
C ASP A 415 6.82 -22.81 11.93
N VAL A 416 7.19 -23.72 12.82
CA VAL A 416 7.70 -25.06 12.48
C VAL A 416 6.57 -26.01 12.10
N LYS A 417 5.50 -26.02 12.90
CA LYS A 417 4.34 -26.89 12.67
C LYS A 417 3.62 -26.56 11.36
N SER A 418 3.61 -25.29 10.95
CA SER A 418 3.04 -24.88 9.67
C SER A 418 3.78 -25.50 8.48
N LEU A 419 5.10 -25.65 8.59
CA LEU A 419 5.93 -26.26 7.55
C LEU A 419 5.76 -27.79 7.51
N GLU A 420 5.59 -28.42 8.66
CA GLU A 420 5.21 -29.84 8.76
C GLU A 420 3.88 -30.12 8.05
N TYR A 421 2.84 -29.33 8.35
CA TYR A 421 1.54 -29.48 7.70
C TYR A 421 1.60 -29.20 6.20
N PHE A 422 2.37 -28.19 5.77
CA PHE A 422 2.59 -27.94 4.35
C PHE A 422 3.24 -29.14 3.65
N LEU A 423 4.24 -29.77 4.27
CA LEU A 423 4.86 -30.98 3.71
C LEU A 423 3.90 -32.17 3.69
N LYS A 424 3.10 -32.38 4.74
CA LYS A 424 2.04 -33.39 4.76
C LYS A 424 1.01 -33.15 3.64
N GLU A 425 0.62 -31.89 3.40
CA GLU A 425 -0.22 -31.51 2.25
C GLU A 425 0.44 -31.89 0.92
N LYS A 426 1.73 -31.59 0.72
CA LYS A 426 2.45 -31.93 -0.52
C LYS A 426 2.66 -33.44 -0.69
N PHE A 427 2.99 -34.17 0.37
CA PHE A 427 3.24 -35.62 0.31
C PHE A 427 1.95 -36.39 0.02
N SER A 428 0.79 -35.86 0.43
CA SER A 428 -0.51 -36.45 0.09
C SER A 428 -0.78 -36.56 -1.41
N LEU A 429 -0.08 -35.75 -2.23
CA LEU A 429 -0.17 -35.78 -3.69
C LEU A 429 0.44 -37.05 -4.31
N LEU A 430 1.33 -37.74 -3.58
CA LEU A 430 1.91 -39.01 -3.99
C LEU A 430 1.51 -40.10 -3.00
N LYS A 431 0.66 -41.05 -3.43
CA LYS A 431 0.11 -42.10 -2.55
C LYS A 431 1.17 -42.89 -1.78
N SER A 432 2.35 -43.10 -2.36
CA SER A 432 3.45 -43.83 -1.72
C SER A 432 4.07 -43.05 -0.55
N LEU A 433 4.20 -41.72 -0.68
CA LEU A 433 4.71 -40.84 0.38
C LEU A 433 3.68 -40.54 1.46
N LYS A 434 2.38 -40.62 1.14
CA LYS A 434 1.31 -40.38 2.12
C LYS A 434 1.40 -41.31 3.33
N LYS A 435 1.84 -42.56 3.17
CA LYS A 435 2.04 -43.48 4.30
C LYS A 435 3.27 -43.13 5.14
N LYS A 436 4.27 -42.50 4.51
CA LYS A 436 5.54 -42.10 5.15
C LYS A 436 5.46 -40.70 5.78
N SER A 437 4.37 -39.95 5.57
CA SER A 437 4.28 -38.54 6.00
C SER A 437 4.18 -38.34 7.52
N GLU A 438 3.89 -39.38 8.29
CA GLU A 438 3.91 -39.33 9.76
C GLU A 438 5.32 -39.17 10.32
N PHE A 439 6.35 -39.51 9.54
CA PHE A 439 7.75 -39.33 9.90
C PHE A 439 8.29 -37.92 9.55
N ILE A 440 7.43 -37.03 9.06
CA ILE A 440 7.76 -35.61 8.92
C ILE A 440 7.61 -34.98 10.30
N HIS A 441 8.75 -34.71 10.92
CA HIS A 441 8.86 -34.01 12.18
C HIS A 441 10.15 -33.20 12.20
N PHE A 442 10.01 -31.91 12.50
CA PHE A 442 11.15 -31.01 12.63
C PHE A 442 12.11 -31.52 13.68
N ALA A 443 13.33 -31.82 13.21
CA ALA A 443 14.39 -32.46 13.97
C ALA A 443 14.45 -31.96 15.43
N LEU A 444 14.22 -32.88 16.37
CA LEU A 444 14.38 -32.76 17.82
C LEU A 444 13.89 -31.42 18.41
N LYS A 445 12.64 -31.40 18.90
CA LYS A 445 12.40 -30.75 20.20
C LYS A 445 13.18 -31.56 21.24
N LEU A 446 14.43 -31.21 21.48
CA LEU A 446 15.12 -31.60 22.71
C LEU A 446 14.47 -30.81 23.84
N ASP A 447 13.29 -31.26 24.26
CA ASP A 447 12.89 -31.12 25.65
C ASP A 447 13.77 -32.15 26.38
N LEU A 448 15.02 -31.78 26.68
CA LEU A 448 15.84 -32.54 27.62
C LEU A 448 15.10 -32.51 28.97
N PRO A 449 14.95 -33.68 29.64
CA PRO A 449 14.19 -33.79 30.88
C PRO A 449 14.74 -32.91 32.00
#